data_AF-A0A2U3B216-F1
#
_entry.id   AF-A0A2U3B216-F1
#
_cell.length_a   1.000
_cell.length_b   1.000
_cell.length_c   1.000
_cell.angle_alpha   90.00
_cell.angle_beta   90.00
_cell.angle_gamma   90.00
#
_symmetry.space_group_name_H-M   'P 1'
#
loop_
_entity.id
_entity.type
_entity.pdbx_description
1 polymer ?
#
loop_
_entity_poly.entity_id
_entity_poly.type
_entity_poly.pdbx_seq_one_letter_code
_entity_poly.pdbx_strand_id
1 'polypeptide(L)'
;MKTKITLLALLLFFGFNVVNAQQDEECMTNLSIFSEYAKAKNYDAAFDSWMKVRKKCPQLNRAIYTYGEDILDHKIENASGAEKTAYINDLIKLWEEREQYFASKTPKGEYGAKACQLMYDNRELLNKTDGDLFACFDAAYKADPETFTNPKSLYTYFSLMVDLYDAGDKTASELFNKYDDVVEKVEQEVGNYSESLNVLIEKEDAGTALTSKEKSYKKYYESYLKAYDQIAGSINSKLGSRANCENLIPLYTKDFEANKTNAVWLQRAAGNMSAKECTDDPLFFKLVNAYHNISPSANSAYYLGILKDKEGKTSEAIKFYEQAISLQSDSFKKAKLYEKIGDKLKAKGNYGSARGYFRNALKFNPSNGRPHLKIADMYNRSANNCGDTNFNKRAVFWLAADEAEKAGRVDPTLKSAAAQSAASYRAKAPQKSEIFSEGNAGQNIAIGCWIGASVTVPSI
;
A
#
# COMPACT_ATOMS: atom_id res chain seq x y z
N MET A 1 24.09 48.44 72.13
CA MET A 1 23.35 49.71 71.96
C MET A 1 23.48 50.19 70.53
N LYS A 2 22.32 50.36 69.86
CA LYS A 2 21.98 51.49 68.98
C LYS A 2 22.81 51.65 67.68
N THR A 3 22.33 51.27 66.49
CA THR A 3 21.25 51.80 65.60
C THR A 3 21.80 52.58 64.41
N LYS A 4 21.26 52.21 63.23
CA LYS A 4 21.01 53.02 62.02
C LYS A 4 22.20 53.31 61.11
N ILE A 5 22.16 52.74 59.90
CA ILE A 5 21.74 53.45 58.69
C ILE A 5 21.12 52.41 57.74
N THR A 6 19.84 52.58 57.46
CA THR A 6 19.04 51.88 56.46
C THR A 6 18.40 52.97 55.59
N LEU A 7 18.03 52.60 54.36
CA LEU A 7 17.40 53.39 53.27
C LEU A 7 18.37 54.04 52.28
N LEU A 8 18.70 53.30 51.22
CA LEU A 8 18.36 53.64 49.83
C LEU A 8 18.79 52.49 48.88
N ALA A 9 17.99 51.43 48.76
CA ALA A 9 18.20 50.39 47.73
C ALA A 9 16.95 49.51 47.51
N LEU A 10 15.76 50.11 47.49
CA LEU A 10 14.49 49.41 47.27
C LEU A 10 13.72 50.08 46.14
N LEU A 11 14.23 50.01 44.90
CA LEU A 11 13.48 50.44 43.71
C LEU A 11 14.03 49.92 42.36
N LEU A 12 14.70 48.77 42.32
CA LEU A 12 15.27 48.23 41.06
C LEU A 12 15.09 46.72 40.83
N PHE A 13 14.01 46.10 41.35
CA PHE A 13 13.74 44.68 41.09
C PHE A 13 12.26 44.31 40.82
N PHE A 14 11.45 45.26 40.33
CA PHE A 14 10.06 44.97 39.89
C PHE A 14 9.81 45.15 38.39
N GLY A 15 10.87 45.21 37.56
CA GLY A 15 10.74 45.51 36.13
C GLY A 15 10.82 44.35 35.15
N PHE A 16 11.19 43.13 35.54
CA PHE A 16 11.62 42.10 34.56
C PHE A 16 10.92 40.74 34.60
N ASN A 17 9.84 40.55 35.38
CA ASN A 17 9.08 39.28 35.38
C ASN A 17 7.60 39.40 34.94
N VAL A 18 7.09 40.61 34.69
CA VAL A 18 5.68 40.79 34.31
C VAL A 18 5.44 40.47 32.83
N VAL A 19 6.49 40.52 31.99
CA VAL A 19 6.36 40.31 30.54
C VAL A 19 6.12 38.83 30.19
N ASN A 20 6.72 37.87 30.89
CA ASN A 20 6.52 36.44 30.59
C ASN A 20 5.15 35.91 31.05
N ALA A 21 4.67 36.32 32.23
CA ALA A 21 3.38 35.84 32.76
C ALA A 21 2.17 36.33 31.94
N GLN A 22 2.24 37.56 31.40
CA GLN A 22 1.18 38.13 30.58
C GLN A 22 1.21 37.61 29.12
N GLN A 23 2.39 37.24 28.62
CA GLN A 23 2.54 36.57 27.32
C GLN A 23 1.92 35.17 27.32
N ASP A 24 2.03 34.45 28.44
CA ASP A 24 1.44 33.12 28.60
C ASP A 24 -0.10 33.18 28.66
N GLU A 25 -0.69 34.17 29.33
CA GLU A 25 -2.15 34.30 29.47
C GLU A 25 -2.85 34.61 28.13
N GLU A 26 -2.31 35.53 27.33
CA GLU A 26 -2.88 35.87 26.01
C GLU A 26 -2.79 34.69 25.03
N CYS A 27 -1.67 33.96 25.04
CA CYS A 27 -1.50 32.81 24.16
C CYS A 27 -2.41 31.64 24.56
N MET A 28 -2.59 31.39 25.86
CA MET A 28 -3.54 30.37 26.34
C MET A 28 -4.99 30.74 26.02
N THR A 29 -5.35 32.02 26.17
CA THR A 29 -6.70 32.51 25.84
C THR A 29 -6.98 32.33 24.36
N ASN A 30 -6.09 32.82 23.48
CA ASN A 30 -6.27 32.66 22.04
C ASN A 30 -6.20 31.19 21.60
N LEU A 31 -5.38 30.36 22.25
CA LEU A 31 -5.33 28.92 22.00
C LEU A 31 -6.69 28.26 22.25
N SER A 32 -7.34 28.59 23.36
CA SER A 32 -8.69 28.10 23.65
C SER A 32 -9.69 28.60 22.62
N ILE A 33 -9.66 29.89 22.27
CA ILE A 33 -10.60 30.50 21.32
C ILE A 33 -10.51 29.82 19.95
N PHE A 34 -9.33 29.77 19.35
CA PHE A 34 -9.21 29.20 18.01
C PHE A 34 -9.49 27.69 18.00
N SER A 35 -9.13 26.97 19.07
CA SER A 35 -9.37 25.53 19.16
C SER A 35 -10.87 25.21 19.20
N GLU A 36 -11.67 25.98 19.95
CA GLU A 36 -13.13 25.78 19.99
C GLU A 36 -13.78 26.10 18.64
N TYR A 37 -13.37 27.20 17.98
CA TYR A 37 -13.85 27.51 16.64
C TYR A 37 -13.45 26.44 15.61
N ALA A 38 -12.21 25.97 15.63
CA ALA A 38 -11.73 24.92 14.73
C ALA A 38 -12.45 23.59 14.95
N LYS A 39 -12.72 23.19 16.21
CA LYS A 39 -13.55 22.00 16.53
C LYS A 39 -14.97 22.13 15.99
N ALA A 40 -15.53 23.34 16.03
CA ALA A 40 -16.83 23.65 15.43
C ALA A 40 -16.77 23.86 13.91
N LYS A 41 -15.59 23.70 13.28
CA LYS A 41 -15.31 23.93 11.85
C LYS A 41 -15.58 25.37 11.38
N ASN A 42 -15.56 26.33 12.30
CA ASN A 42 -15.66 27.75 11.99
C ASN A 42 -14.25 28.34 11.80
N TYR A 43 -13.62 27.99 10.69
CA TYR A 43 -12.22 28.32 10.42
C TYR A 43 -11.97 29.81 10.19
N ASP A 44 -12.95 30.54 9.65
CA ASP A 44 -12.88 31.99 9.51
C ASP A 44 -12.77 32.70 10.86
N ALA A 45 -13.60 32.31 11.83
CA ALA A 45 -13.54 32.86 13.18
C ALA A 45 -12.28 32.42 13.94
N ALA A 46 -11.72 31.25 13.60
CA ALA A 46 -10.50 30.74 14.22
C ALA A 46 -9.24 31.49 13.76
N PHE A 47 -9.22 32.01 12.53
CA PHE A 47 -8.00 32.47 11.83
C PHE A 47 -7.19 33.51 12.61
N ASP A 48 -7.83 34.57 13.11
CA ASP A 48 -7.12 35.68 13.77
C ASP A 48 -6.48 35.25 15.09
N SER A 49 -7.22 34.54 15.94
CA SER A 49 -6.71 34.01 17.22
C SER A 49 -5.65 32.95 16.98
N TRP A 50 -5.82 32.08 15.99
CA TRP A 50 -4.80 31.10 15.60
C TRP A 50 -3.51 31.79 15.17
N MET A 51 -3.60 32.82 14.32
CA MET A 51 -2.43 33.50 13.80
C MET A 51 -1.65 34.24 14.90
N LYS A 52 -2.35 34.82 15.88
CA LYS A 52 -1.72 35.40 17.08
C LYS A 52 -0.90 34.36 17.85
N VAL A 53 -1.46 33.18 18.10
CA VAL A 53 -0.76 32.12 18.84
C VAL A 53 0.42 31.57 18.05
N ARG A 54 0.24 31.28 16.75
CA ARG A 54 1.33 30.78 15.88
C ARG A 54 2.52 31.73 15.84
N LYS A 55 2.29 33.05 15.76
CA LYS A 55 3.38 34.05 15.72
C LYS A 55 4.03 34.28 17.08
N LYS A 56 3.24 34.36 18.15
CA LYS A 56 3.72 34.77 19.48
C LYS A 56 4.24 33.58 20.30
N CYS A 57 3.59 32.43 20.20
CA CYS A 57 3.82 31.26 21.03
C CYS A 57 3.85 29.95 20.22
N PRO A 58 4.74 29.82 19.21
CA PRO A 58 4.75 28.68 18.27
C PRO A 58 5.06 27.33 18.92
N GLN A 59 5.69 27.32 20.10
CA GLN A 59 6.04 26.10 20.86
C GLN A 59 4.94 25.67 21.85
N LEU A 60 3.90 26.49 22.05
CA LEU A 60 2.95 26.29 23.14
C LEU A 60 2.18 24.97 23.02
N ASN A 61 1.68 24.66 21.83
CA ASN A 61 0.88 23.46 21.61
C ASN A 61 0.88 23.01 20.15
N ARG A 62 0.99 21.69 19.91
CA ARG A 62 0.93 21.13 18.55
C ARG A 62 -0.40 21.42 17.84
N ALA A 63 -1.47 21.67 18.59
CA ALA A 63 -2.78 22.05 18.06
C ALA A 63 -2.72 23.30 17.16
N ILE A 64 -1.72 24.18 17.36
CA ILE A 64 -1.44 25.32 16.46
C ILE A 64 -1.27 24.84 15.02
N TYR A 65 -0.52 23.77 14.82
CA TYR A 65 -0.24 23.26 13.48
C TYR A 65 -1.31 22.30 12.99
N THR A 66 -1.89 21.49 13.88
CA THR A 66 -2.98 20.58 13.51
C THR A 66 -4.22 21.34 13.06
N TYR A 67 -4.72 22.29 13.85
CA TYR A 67 -5.86 23.11 13.43
C TYR A 67 -5.47 24.19 12.42
N GLY A 68 -4.22 24.65 12.44
CA GLY A 68 -3.71 25.60 11.44
C GLY A 68 -3.77 25.05 10.02
N GLU A 69 -3.52 23.75 9.87
CA GLU A 69 -3.68 23.06 8.60
C GLU A 69 -5.14 23.11 8.13
N ASP A 70 -6.09 22.67 8.97
CA ASP A 70 -7.53 22.72 8.63
C ASP A 70 -7.98 24.15 8.28
N ILE A 71 -7.49 25.15 9.02
CA ILE A 71 -7.79 26.56 8.79
C ILE A 71 -7.25 27.02 7.43
N LEU A 72 -5.99 26.72 7.11
CA LEU A 72 -5.38 27.13 5.85
C LEU A 72 -5.95 26.37 4.66
N ASP A 73 -6.25 25.08 4.79
CA ASP A 73 -6.95 24.31 3.75
C ASP A 73 -8.29 24.96 3.42
N HIS A 74 -9.09 25.32 4.44
CA HIS A 74 -10.32 26.06 4.24
C HIS A 74 -10.11 27.41 3.52
N LYS A 75 -9.06 28.17 3.88
CA LYS A 75 -8.72 29.42 3.19
C LYS A 75 -8.30 29.19 1.73
N ILE A 76 -7.54 28.15 1.44
CA ILE A 76 -7.10 27.78 0.08
C ILE A 76 -8.29 27.38 -0.80
N GLU A 77 -9.26 26.66 -0.24
CA GLU A 77 -10.49 26.27 -0.94
C GLU A 77 -11.37 27.47 -1.32
N ASN A 78 -11.36 28.53 -0.50
CA ASN A 78 -12.21 29.71 -0.68
C ASN A 78 -11.51 30.93 -1.30
N ALA A 79 -10.21 30.86 -1.55
CA ALA A 79 -9.42 31.94 -2.14
C ALA A 79 -9.15 31.71 -3.64
N SER A 80 -8.71 32.76 -4.34
CA SER A 80 -8.25 32.69 -5.73
C SER A 80 -7.05 33.59 -6.00
N GLY A 81 -6.38 33.37 -7.14
CA GLY A 81 -5.24 34.19 -7.58
C GLY A 81 -4.15 34.33 -6.52
N ALA A 82 -3.67 35.56 -6.31
CA ALA A 82 -2.58 35.85 -5.39
C ALA A 82 -2.88 35.49 -3.93
N GLU A 83 -4.14 35.60 -3.50
CA GLU A 83 -4.55 35.25 -2.14
C GLU A 83 -4.42 33.74 -1.91
N LYS A 84 -4.90 32.92 -2.87
CA LYS A 84 -4.73 31.47 -2.81
C LYS A 84 -3.27 31.08 -2.77
N THR A 85 -2.43 31.71 -3.61
CA THR A 85 -0.97 31.50 -3.59
C THR A 85 -0.36 31.82 -2.22
N ALA A 86 -0.80 32.89 -1.56
CA ALA A 86 -0.31 33.26 -0.25
C ALA A 86 -0.68 32.20 0.81
N TYR A 87 -1.91 31.69 0.82
CA TYR A 87 -2.32 30.65 1.76
C TYR A 87 -1.63 29.30 1.50
N ILE A 88 -1.40 28.93 0.24
CA ILE A 88 -0.62 27.72 -0.10
C ILE A 88 0.80 27.83 0.46
N ASN A 89 1.48 28.95 0.22
CA ASN A 89 2.84 29.15 0.74
C ASN A 89 2.86 29.20 2.27
N ASP A 90 1.83 29.76 2.91
CA ASP A 90 1.73 29.77 4.38
C ASP A 90 1.49 28.38 4.96
N LEU A 91 0.79 27.50 4.24
CA LEU A 91 0.58 26.11 4.64
C LEU A 91 1.86 25.27 4.53
N ILE A 92 2.63 25.46 3.45
CA ILE A 92 3.96 24.85 3.33
C ILE A 92 4.84 25.30 4.50
N LYS A 93 4.87 26.60 4.78
CA LYS A 93 5.60 27.17 5.92
C LYS A 93 5.09 26.64 7.26
N LEU A 94 3.78 26.43 7.42
CA LEU A 94 3.20 25.87 8.63
C LEU A 94 3.78 24.48 8.91
N TRP A 95 3.95 23.65 7.89
CA TRP A 95 4.56 22.33 8.05
C TRP A 95 6.06 22.39 8.39
N GLU A 96 6.80 23.33 7.80
CA GLU A 96 8.21 23.59 8.15
C GLU A 96 8.34 24.04 9.62
N GLU A 97 7.49 24.96 10.08
CA GLU A 97 7.48 25.42 11.47
C GLU A 97 7.06 24.27 12.40
N ARG A 98 6.10 23.43 12.00
CA ARG A 98 5.73 22.24 12.76
C ARG A 98 6.91 21.29 12.93
N GLU A 99 7.75 21.13 11.91
CA GLU A 99 9.00 20.36 12.02
C GLU A 99 9.97 21.03 13.00
N GLN A 100 10.19 22.34 12.86
CA GLN A 100 11.08 23.12 13.72
C GLN A 100 10.72 23.01 15.21
N TYR A 101 9.43 23.12 15.55
CA TYR A 101 8.97 23.19 16.94
C TYR A 101 8.53 21.83 17.51
N PHE A 102 8.15 20.87 16.66
CA PHE A 102 7.61 19.57 17.06
C PHE A 102 8.18 18.38 16.26
N ALA A 103 9.49 18.40 15.96
CA ALA A 103 10.19 17.42 15.12
C ALA A 103 9.83 15.95 15.39
N SER A 104 9.77 15.52 16.66
CA SER A 104 9.44 14.11 17.04
C SER A 104 8.02 13.66 16.67
N LYS A 105 7.16 14.60 16.27
CA LYS A 105 5.78 14.35 15.84
C LYS A 105 5.55 14.81 14.40
N THR A 106 6.59 15.23 13.67
CA THR A 106 6.55 15.71 12.28
C THR A 106 7.48 14.85 11.44
N PRO A 107 7.03 13.65 11.01
CA PRO A 107 7.84 12.83 10.13
C PRO A 107 8.16 13.57 8.83
N LYS A 108 9.45 13.64 8.48
CA LYS A 108 9.90 14.51 7.37
C LYS A 108 9.39 14.00 6.03
N GLY A 109 9.30 12.68 5.87
CA GLY A 109 8.84 12.04 4.65
C GLY A 109 7.37 12.34 4.40
N GLU A 110 6.54 12.19 5.44
CA GLU A 110 5.10 12.48 5.39
C GLU A 110 4.83 13.95 5.05
N TYR A 111 5.39 14.89 5.83
CA TYR A 111 5.10 16.32 5.67
C TYR A 111 5.80 16.92 4.44
N GLY A 112 6.99 16.42 4.08
CA GLY A 112 7.66 16.78 2.83
C GLY A 112 6.85 16.31 1.61
N ALA A 113 6.38 15.06 1.59
CA ALA A 113 5.51 14.55 0.53
C ALA A 113 4.21 15.36 0.41
N LYS A 114 3.66 15.80 1.53
CA LYS A 114 2.46 16.64 1.58
C LYS A 114 2.69 18.04 1.00
N ALA A 115 3.80 18.68 1.37
CA ALA A 115 4.23 19.96 0.79
C ALA A 115 4.40 19.86 -0.73
N CYS A 116 5.15 18.86 -1.21
CA CYS A 116 5.37 18.66 -2.63
C CYS A 116 4.07 18.32 -3.38
N GLN A 117 3.15 17.56 -2.77
CA GLN A 117 1.86 17.25 -3.37
C GLN A 117 0.96 18.48 -3.47
N LEU A 118 0.93 19.34 -2.44
CA LEU A 118 0.21 20.62 -2.48
C LEU A 118 0.75 21.52 -3.59
N MET A 119 2.07 21.57 -3.76
CA MET A 119 2.71 22.30 -4.85
C MET A 119 2.35 21.71 -6.22
N TYR A 120 2.34 20.39 -6.36
CA TYR A 120 1.96 19.71 -7.61
C TYR A 120 0.50 19.97 -7.99
N ASP A 121 -0.40 19.90 -7.00
CA ASP A 121 -1.83 20.12 -7.19
C ASP A 121 -2.14 21.58 -7.59
N ASN A 122 -1.23 22.53 -7.27
CA ASN A 122 -1.34 23.95 -7.60
C ASN A 122 -0.22 24.45 -8.55
N ARG A 123 0.43 23.55 -9.30
CA ARG A 123 1.66 23.85 -10.04
C ARG A 123 1.55 24.99 -11.05
N GLU A 124 0.39 25.11 -11.71
CA GLU A 124 0.13 26.20 -12.67
C GLU A 124 0.10 27.56 -11.96
N LEU A 125 -0.60 27.63 -10.81
CA LEU A 125 -0.68 28.85 -10.00
C LEU A 125 0.67 29.24 -9.39
N LEU A 126 1.49 28.24 -9.06
CA LEU A 126 2.82 28.42 -8.46
C LEU A 126 3.96 28.54 -9.50
N ASN A 127 3.65 28.45 -10.80
CA ASN A 127 4.63 28.40 -11.89
C ASN A 127 5.72 27.33 -11.66
N LYS A 128 5.33 26.12 -11.25
CA LYS A 128 6.26 25.01 -10.99
C LYS A 128 6.39 24.11 -12.21
N THR A 129 7.63 23.79 -12.57
CA THR A 129 7.94 22.81 -13.61
C THR A 129 7.92 21.40 -13.06
N ASP A 130 7.82 20.39 -13.93
CA ASP A 130 7.92 18.98 -13.54
C ASP A 130 9.28 18.67 -12.88
N GLY A 131 10.35 19.33 -13.33
CA GLY A 131 11.68 19.22 -12.73
C GLY A 131 11.73 19.74 -11.29
N ASP A 132 11.12 20.90 -11.02
CA ASP A 132 11.04 21.47 -9.66
C ASP A 132 10.27 20.53 -8.72
N LEU A 133 9.14 19.99 -9.20
CA LEU A 133 8.27 19.13 -8.41
C LEU A 133 8.93 17.77 -8.16
N PHE A 134 9.59 17.20 -9.17
CA PHE A 134 10.35 15.97 -9.02
C PHE A 134 11.46 16.15 -7.99
N ALA A 135 12.23 17.24 -8.06
CA ALA A 135 13.29 17.53 -7.09
C ALA A 135 12.75 17.68 -5.66
N CYS A 136 11.57 18.30 -5.50
CA CYS A 136 10.88 18.37 -4.21
C CYS A 136 10.59 16.97 -3.65
N PHE A 137 9.90 16.12 -4.42
CA PHE A 137 9.56 14.78 -3.99
C PHE A 137 10.80 13.91 -3.75
N ASP A 138 11.83 14.04 -4.58
CA ASP A 138 13.09 13.31 -4.44
C ASP A 138 13.83 13.69 -3.15
N ALA A 139 13.86 14.99 -2.83
CA ALA A 139 14.43 15.48 -1.58
C ALA A 139 13.63 14.96 -0.36
N ALA A 140 12.30 15.02 -0.40
CA ALA A 140 11.43 14.51 0.67
C ALA A 140 11.59 13.00 0.88
N TYR A 141 11.59 12.23 -0.21
CA TYR A 141 11.76 10.78 -0.16
C TYR A 141 13.13 10.37 0.37
N LYS A 142 14.21 11.04 -0.06
CA LYS A 142 15.57 10.77 0.43
C LYS A 142 15.78 11.17 1.88
N ALA A 143 15.12 12.22 2.34
CA ALA A 143 15.24 12.70 3.71
C ALA A 143 14.66 11.69 4.72
N ASP A 144 13.56 11.03 4.37
CA ASP A 144 12.87 10.07 5.24
C ASP A 144 11.95 9.14 4.42
N PRO A 145 12.53 8.09 3.80
CA PRO A 145 11.77 7.17 2.95
C PRO A 145 10.80 6.31 3.76
N GLU A 146 11.06 6.10 5.05
CA GLU A 146 10.20 5.30 5.92
C GLU A 146 8.82 5.92 6.05
N THR A 147 8.73 7.25 6.25
CA THR A 147 7.44 7.92 6.46
C THR A 147 6.82 8.53 5.20
N PHE A 148 7.49 8.45 4.05
CA PHE A 148 6.91 8.74 2.75
C PHE A 148 5.97 7.60 2.32
N THR A 149 4.74 7.61 2.81
CA THR A 149 3.77 6.50 2.66
C THR A 149 2.43 6.93 2.08
N ASN A 150 2.30 8.14 1.55
CA ASN A 150 1.05 8.55 0.91
C ASN A 150 0.95 7.95 -0.51
N PRO A 151 -0.10 7.17 -0.84
CA PRO A 151 -0.24 6.57 -2.17
C PRO A 151 -0.25 7.59 -3.31
N LYS A 152 -0.98 8.71 -3.14
CA LYS A 152 -1.04 9.76 -4.16
C LYS A 152 0.34 10.37 -4.40
N SER A 153 1.07 10.70 -3.34
CA SER A 153 2.43 11.26 -3.45
C SER A 153 3.41 10.30 -4.10
N LEU A 154 3.35 9.00 -3.78
CA LEU A 154 4.19 7.97 -4.42
C LEU A 154 3.90 7.86 -5.92
N TYR A 155 2.63 7.87 -6.31
CA TYR A 155 2.24 7.88 -7.72
C TYR A 155 2.69 9.16 -8.44
N THR A 156 2.46 10.34 -7.86
CA THR A 156 2.87 11.62 -8.44
C THR A 156 4.39 11.66 -8.65
N TYR A 157 5.17 11.24 -7.64
CA TYR A 157 6.62 11.18 -7.72
C TYR A 157 7.11 10.29 -8.87
N PHE A 158 6.49 9.11 -9.05
CA PHE A 158 6.79 8.25 -10.19
C PHE A 158 6.31 8.83 -11.53
N SER A 159 5.12 9.44 -11.58
CA SER A 159 4.59 10.05 -12.80
C SER A 159 5.53 11.12 -13.33
N LEU A 160 6.01 12.02 -12.44
CA LEU A 160 6.97 13.07 -12.80
C LEU A 160 8.28 12.49 -13.37
N MET A 161 8.77 11.36 -12.86
CA MET A 161 9.93 10.68 -13.45
C MET A 161 9.65 10.23 -14.89
N VAL A 162 8.46 9.67 -15.16
CA VAL A 162 8.07 9.27 -16.52
C VAL A 162 7.97 10.50 -17.44
N ASP A 163 7.38 11.59 -16.96
CA ASP A 163 7.24 12.82 -17.74
C ASP A 163 8.61 13.44 -18.09
N LEU A 164 9.54 13.46 -17.14
CA LEU A 164 10.93 13.90 -17.36
C LEU A 164 11.71 12.96 -18.29
N TYR A 165 11.47 11.65 -18.23
CA TYR A 165 12.05 10.69 -19.16
C TYR A 165 11.55 10.94 -20.59
N ASP A 166 10.25 11.14 -20.76
CA ASP A 166 9.65 11.40 -22.07
C ASP A 166 10.10 12.74 -22.67
N ALA A 167 10.41 13.73 -21.82
CA ALA A 167 11.02 14.99 -22.22
C ALA A 167 12.50 14.87 -22.60
N GLY A 168 13.16 13.74 -22.33
CA GLY A 168 14.58 13.50 -22.60
C GLY A 168 15.52 13.94 -21.47
N ASP A 169 14.99 14.39 -20.33
CA ASP A 169 15.76 14.85 -19.17
C ASP A 169 16.25 13.71 -18.27
N LYS A 170 15.71 12.50 -18.45
CA LYS A 170 16.06 11.30 -17.68
C LYS A 170 16.45 10.14 -18.57
N THR A 171 17.39 9.34 -18.08
CA THR A 171 17.82 8.10 -18.74
C THR A 171 16.88 6.93 -18.44
N ALA A 172 16.91 5.89 -19.27
CA ALA A 172 16.15 4.67 -19.01
C ALA A 172 16.55 4.02 -17.67
N SER A 173 17.84 4.06 -17.32
CA SER A 173 18.34 3.55 -16.04
C SER A 173 17.72 4.30 -14.85
N GLU A 174 17.64 5.64 -14.92
CA GLU A 174 16.97 6.44 -13.88
C GLU A 174 15.48 6.13 -13.76
N LEU A 175 14.78 5.98 -14.89
CA LEU A 175 13.36 5.62 -14.92
C LEU A 175 13.12 4.27 -14.23
N PHE A 176 13.87 3.23 -14.60
CA PHE A 176 13.69 1.89 -14.04
C PHE A 176 14.11 1.80 -12.58
N ASN A 177 15.20 2.47 -12.19
CA ASN A 177 15.58 2.55 -10.77
C ASN A 177 14.47 3.20 -9.93
N LYS A 178 13.84 4.27 -10.44
CA LYS A 178 12.73 4.93 -9.75
C LYS A 178 11.48 4.08 -9.72
N TYR A 179 11.17 3.38 -10.81
CA TYR A 179 10.09 2.40 -10.84
C TYR A 179 10.28 1.35 -9.74
N ASP A 180 11.48 0.78 -9.64
CA ASP A 180 11.79 -0.23 -8.63
C ASP A 180 11.68 0.34 -7.21
N ASP A 181 12.23 1.53 -6.94
CA ASP A 181 12.11 2.19 -5.63
C ASP A 181 10.65 2.36 -5.20
N VAL A 182 9.80 2.86 -6.12
CA VAL A 182 8.39 3.14 -5.81
C VAL A 182 7.58 1.86 -5.69
N VAL A 183 7.81 0.85 -6.55
CA VAL A 183 7.12 -0.45 -6.45
C VAL A 183 7.51 -1.19 -5.17
N GLU A 184 8.79 -1.17 -4.79
CA GLU A 184 9.27 -1.77 -3.54
C GLU A 184 8.64 -1.07 -2.33
N LYS A 185 8.57 0.28 -2.34
CA LYS A 185 7.89 1.03 -1.28
C LYS A 185 6.40 0.72 -1.21
N VAL A 186 5.70 0.70 -2.34
CA VAL A 186 4.28 0.32 -2.41
C VAL A 186 4.07 -1.10 -1.86
N GLU A 187 4.93 -2.04 -2.22
CA GLU A 187 4.85 -3.42 -1.72
C GLU A 187 5.06 -3.50 -0.20
N GLN A 188 6.04 -2.75 0.34
CA GLN A 188 6.27 -2.66 1.78
C GLN A 188 5.04 -2.13 2.51
N GLU A 189 4.44 -1.04 2.02
CA GLU A 189 3.27 -0.45 2.66
C GLU A 189 2.04 -1.36 2.57
N VAL A 190 1.80 -2.01 1.43
CA VAL A 190 0.77 -3.05 1.33
C VAL A 190 1.00 -4.16 2.34
N GLY A 191 2.25 -4.57 2.57
CA GLY A 191 2.62 -5.51 3.63
C GLY A 191 2.19 -5.02 5.02
N ASN A 192 2.62 -3.82 5.41
CA ASN A 192 2.30 -3.20 6.71
C ASN A 192 0.78 -3.15 6.98
N TYR A 193 0.01 -2.71 5.98
CA TYR A 193 -1.45 -2.63 6.08
C TYR A 193 -2.13 -4.00 6.09
N SER A 194 -1.62 -4.95 5.30
CA SER A 194 -2.14 -6.33 5.25
C SER A 194 -1.92 -7.04 6.58
N GLU A 195 -0.73 -6.95 7.17
CA GLU A 195 -0.42 -7.55 8.47
C GLU A 195 -1.34 -7.01 9.57
N SER A 196 -1.57 -5.70 9.58
CA SER A 196 -2.48 -5.06 10.52
C SER A 196 -3.94 -5.49 10.32
N LEU A 197 -4.36 -5.70 9.07
CA LEU A 197 -5.71 -6.16 8.73
C LEU A 197 -5.89 -7.66 9.03
N ASN A 198 -4.86 -8.48 8.84
CA ASN A 198 -4.89 -9.93 9.10
C ASN A 198 -5.29 -10.23 10.54
N VAL A 199 -4.74 -9.49 11.51
CA VAL A 199 -5.09 -9.62 12.93
C VAL A 199 -6.60 -9.45 13.17
N LEU A 200 -7.24 -8.51 12.47
CA LEU A 200 -8.66 -8.22 12.62
C LEU A 200 -9.53 -9.28 11.93
N ILE A 201 -9.11 -9.76 10.77
CA ILE A 201 -9.81 -10.82 10.02
C ILE A 201 -9.76 -12.14 10.78
N GLU A 202 -8.61 -12.52 11.30
CA GLU A 202 -8.46 -13.75 12.10
C GLU A 202 -9.34 -13.72 13.36
N LYS A 203 -9.45 -12.55 13.99
CA LYS A 203 -10.34 -12.35 15.14
C LYS A 203 -11.81 -12.56 14.77
N GLU A 204 -12.26 -12.02 13.64
CA GLU A 204 -13.62 -12.23 13.13
C GLU A 204 -13.87 -13.69 12.71
N ASP A 205 -12.90 -14.32 12.05
CA ASP A 205 -12.96 -15.72 11.62
C ASP A 205 -13.01 -16.68 12.83
N ALA A 206 -12.39 -16.30 13.95
CA ALA A 206 -12.51 -16.99 15.24
C ALA A 206 -13.85 -16.73 15.96
N GLY A 207 -14.78 -16.00 15.35
CA GLY A 207 -16.10 -15.68 15.92
C GLY A 207 -16.07 -14.57 16.98
N THR A 208 -14.95 -13.83 17.11
CA THR A 208 -14.82 -12.76 18.10
C THR A 208 -15.21 -11.41 17.49
N ALA A 209 -16.13 -10.71 18.15
CA ALA A 209 -16.58 -9.40 17.69
C ALA A 209 -15.48 -8.31 17.83
N LEU A 210 -15.35 -7.47 16.81
CA LEU A 210 -14.47 -6.28 16.84
C LEU A 210 -15.07 -5.15 17.68
N THR A 211 -14.23 -4.47 18.45
CA THR A 211 -14.56 -3.21 19.14
C THR A 211 -14.82 -2.08 18.15
N SER A 212 -15.45 -0.98 18.60
CA SER A 212 -15.66 0.21 17.75
C SER A 212 -14.35 0.79 17.21
N LYS A 213 -13.27 0.76 18.02
CA LYS A 213 -11.94 1.23 17.61
C LYS A 213 -11.33 0.34 16.53
N GLU A 214 -11.40 -0.98 16.70
CA GLU A 214 -10.92 -1.95 15.70
C GLU A 214 -11.70 -1.86 14.39
N LYS A 215 -13.02 -1.63 14.44
CA LYS A 215 -13.82 -1.39 13.23
C LYS A 215 -13.36 -0.13 12.47
N SER A 216 -12.99 0.93 13.18
CA SER A 216 -12.44 2.13 12.56
C SER A 216 -11.06 1.86 11.94
N TYR A 217 -10.17 1.12 12.62
CA TYR A 217 -8.87 0.73 12.06
C TYR A 217 -9.01 -0.19 10.85
N LYS A 218 -9.92 -1.16 10.89
CA LYS A 218 -10.24 -2.03 9.75
C LYS A 218 -10.57 -1.20 8.50
N LYS A 219 -11.51 -0.25 8.63
CA LYS A 219 -11.88 0.65 7.53
C LYS A 219 -10.69 1.49 7.02
N TYR A 220 -9.83 1.94 7.94
CA TYR A 220 -8.63 2.70 7.60
C TYR A 220 -7.64 1.85 6.79
N TYR A 221 -7.29 0.64 7.26
CA TYR A 221 -6.41 -0.28 6.54
C TYR A 221 -6.98 -0.67 5.18
N GLU A 222 -8.29 -1.00 5.13
CA GLU A 222 -8.97 -1.32 3.88
C GLU A 222 -8.94 -0.17 2.87
N SER A 223 -9.08 1.07 3.33
CA SER A 223 -9.00 2.26 2.49
C SER A 223 -7.60 2.44 1.89
N TYR A 224 -6.55 2.25 2.69
CA TYR A 224 -5.17 2.34 2.20
C TYR A 224 -4.83 1.22 1.23
N LEU A 225 -5.23 -0.02 1.51
CA LEU A 225 -5.02 -1.15 0.59
C LEU A 225 -5.69 -0.91 -0.77
N LYS A 226 -6.90 -0.35 -0.79
CA LYS A 226 -7.57 0.09 -2.04
C LYS A 226 -6.78 1.16 -2.78
N ALA A 227 -6.30 2.18 -2.07
CA ALA A 227 -5.51 3.24 -2.67
C ALA A 227 -4.19 2.70 -3.26
N TYR A 228 -3.52 1.79 -2.56
CA TYR A 228 -2.32 1.13 -3.05
C TYR A 228 -2.56 0.22 -4.27
N ASP A 229 -3.65 -0.55 -4.28
CA ASP A 229 -4.02 -1.35 -5.45
C ASP A 229 -4.29 -0.47 -6.68
N GLN A 230 -4.99 0.66 -6.49
CA GLN A 230 -5.25 1.64 -7.54
C GLN A 230 -3.95 2.26 -8.08
N ILE A 231 -3.04 2.70 -7.21
CA ILE A 231 -1.78 3.32 -7.67
C ILE A 231 -0.84 2.28 -8.27
N ALA A 232 -0.82 1.02 -7.81
CA ALA A 232 -0.03 -0.03 -8.44
C ALA A 232 -0.45 -0.28 -9.90
N GLY A 233 -1.77 -0.28 -10.16
CA GLY A 233 -2.29 -0.30 -11.54
C GLY A 233 -1.91 0.96 -12.32
N SER A 234 -1.97 2.13 -11.69
CA SER A 234 -1.66 3.42 -12.32
C SER A 234 -0.17 3.59 -12.65
N ILE A 235 0.73 3.10 -11.78
CA ILE A 235 2.17 3.05 -11.99
C ILE A 235 2.48 2.19 -13.22
N ASN A 236 1.92 0.98 -13.29
CA ASN A 236 2.08 0.10 -14.45
C ASN A 236 1.55 0.74 -15.75
N SER A 237 0.39 1.39 -15.68
CA SER A 237 -0.21 2.08 -16.82
C SER A 237 0.65 3.27 -17.29
N LYS A 238 1.14 4.09 -16.36
CA LYS A 238 2.00 5.25 -16.64
C LYS A 238 3.34 4.83 -17.25
N LEU A 239 3.95 3.76 -16.71
CA LEU A 239 5.15 3.17 -17.30
C LEU A 239 4.89 2.69 -18.74
N GLY A 240 3.72 2.09 -18.97
CA GLY A 240 3.22 1.75 -20.30
C GLY A 240 4.12 0.74 -21.01
N SER A 241 4.29 0.93 -22.32
CA SER A 241 5.12 0.06 -23.15
C SER A 241 6.63 0.23 -22.93
N ARG A 242 7.09 1.20 -22.14
CA ARG A 242 8.52 1.43 -21.88
C ARG A 242 9.17 0.19 -21.24
N ALA A 243 8.43 -0.52 -20.41
CA ALA A 243 8.89 -1.74 -19.74
C ALA A 243 8.49 -2.99 -20.51
N ASN A 244 9.24 -3.27 -21.59
CA ASN A 244 9.10 -4.44 -22.45
C ASN A 244 10.47 -5.10 -22.68
N CYS A 245 10.50 -6.28 -23.30
CA CYS A 245 11.75 -7.00 -23.51
C CYS A 245 12.71 -6.28 -24.47
N GLU A 246 12.19 -5.59 -25.49
CA GLU A 246 12.98 -4.82 -26.46
C GLU A 246 13.80 -3.71 -25.80
N ASN A 247 13.29 -3.11 -24.71
CA ASN A 247 13.99 -2.08 -23.95
C ASN A 247 14.81 -2.65 -22.79
N LEU A 248 14.28 -3.63 -22.07
CA LEU A 248 14.93 -4.19 -20.87
C LEU A 248 16.18 -5.00 -21.21
N ILE A 249 16.15 -5.82 -22.28
CA ILE A 249 17.28 -6.70 -22.63
C ILE A 249 18.52 -5.87 -23.01
N PRO A 250 18.47 -4.87 -23.91
CA PRO A 250 19.64 -4.06 -24.22
C PRO A 250 20.14 -3.24 -23.03
N LEU A 251 19.22 -2.66 -22.24
CA LEU A 251 19.57 -1.90 -21.04
C LEU A 251 20.38 -2.74 -20.05
N TYR A 252 19.84 -3.89 -19.64
CA TYR A 252 20.50 -4.75 -18.66
C TYR A 252 21.72 -5.47 -19.24
N THR A 253 21.76 -5.74 -20.54
CA THR A 253 22.97 -6.29 -21.20
C THR A 253 24.12 -5.29 -21.14
N LYS A 254 23.87 -4.02 -21.48
CA LYS A 254 24.86 -2.95 -21.43
C LYS A 254 25.42 -2.75 -20.02
N ASP A 255 24.53 -2.77 -19.02
CA ASP A 255 24.88 -2.43 -17.64
C ASP A 255 25.37 -3.63 -16.81
N PHE A 256 25.27 -4.87 -17.33
CA PHE A 256 25.57 -6.10 -16.61
C PHE A 256 27.00 -6.14 -16.06
N GLU A 257 28.02 -5.89 -16.89
CA GLU A 257 29.42 -6.06 -16.46
C GLU A 257 29.80 -5.13 -15.32
N ALA A 258 29.25 -3.91 -15.30
CA ALA A 258 29.47 -2.94 -14.23
C ALA A 258 28.73 -3.32 -12.92
N ASN A 259 27.65 -4.09 -13.02
CA ASN A 259 26.76 -4.40 -11.89
C ASN A 259 26.73 -5.88 -11.50
N LYS A 260 27.55 -6.74 -12.10
CA LYS A 260 27.54 -8.20 -11.86
C LYS A 260 27.87 -8.65 -10.43
N THR A 261 28.33 -7.73 -9.58
CA THR A 261 28.56 -7.94 -8.14
C THR A 261 27.60 -7.15 -7.25
N ASN A 262 26.68 -6.38 -7.83
CA ASN A 262 25.66 -5.62 -7.11
C ASN A 262 24.37 -6.46 -6.97
N ALA A 263 24.18 -7.05 -5.80
CA ALA A 263 23.04 -7.94 -5.54
C ALA A 263 21.68 -7.25 -5.68
N VAL A 264 21.57 -5.97 -5.30
CA VAL A 264 20.32 -5.21 -5.43
C VAL A 264 19.99 -4.98 -6.89
N TRP A 265 20.97 -4.56 -7.69
CA TRP A 265 20.78 -4.36 -9.13
C TRP A 265 20.42 -5.67 -9.84
N LEU A 266 21.12 -6.77 -9.55
CA LEU A 266 20.84 -8.07 -10.15
C LEU A 266 19.45 -8.60 -9.78
N GLN A 267 19.04 -8.41 -8.53
CA GLN A 267 17.69 -8.75 -8.08
C GLN A 267 16.63 -7.97 -8.86
N ARG A 268 16.80 -6.64 -8.97
CA ARG A 268 15.87 -5.76 -9.69
C ARG A 268 15.81 -6.09 -11.18
N ALA A 269 16.97 -6.26 -11.83
CA ALA A 269 17.05 -6.63 -13.24
C ALA A 269 16.39 -7.99 -13.53
N ALA A 270 16.71 -9.02 -12.76
CA ALA A 270 16.06 -10.33 -12.89
C ALA A 270 14.55 -10.25 -12.59
N GLY A 271 14.15 -9.47 -11.59
CA GLY A 271 12.75 -9.23 -11.25
C GLY A 271 11.96 -8.58 -12.37
N ASN A 272 12.52 -7.53 -12.99
CA ASN A 272 11.89 -6.82 -14.10
C ASN A 272 11.80 -7.68 -15.36
N MET A 273 12.87 -8.41 -15.69
CA MET A 273 12.81 -9.41 -16.78
C MET A 273 11.76 -10.49 -16.51
N SER A 274 11.65 -10.97 -15.26
CA SER A 274 10.61 -11.93 -14.88
C SER A 274 9.21 -11.36 -14.97
N ALA A 275 9.00 -10.12 -14.54
CA ALA A 275 7.69 -9.47 -14.52
C ALA A 275 7.16 -9.16 -15.93
N LYS A 276 8.06 -8.94 -16.90
CA LYS A 276 7.72 -8.70 -18.30
C LYS A 276 7.87 -9.92 -19.19
N GLU A 277 7.98 -11.11 -18.58
CA GLU A 277 8.10 -12.39 -19.27
C GLU A 277 9.30 -12.53 -20.21
N CYS A 278 10.34 -11.69 -20.05
CA CYS A 278 11.58 -11.69 -20.84
C CYS A 278 12.54 -12.83 -20.43
N THR A 279 12.00 -13.91 -19.89
CA THR A 279 12.77 -14.94 -19.19
C THR A 279 13.33 -16.01 -20.12
N ASP A 280 13.02 -15.96 -21.42
CA ASP A 280 13.59 -16.85 -22.45
C ASP A 280 14.94 -16.35 -22.97
N ASP A 281 15.25 -15.07 -22.74
CA ASP A 281 16.52 -14.49 -23.17
C ASP A 281 17.70 -15.00 -22.32
N PRO A 282 18.87 -15.34 -22.91
CA PRO A 282 20.04 -15.80 -22.17
C PRO A 282 20.53 -14.84 -21.07
N LEU A 283 20.22 -13.54 -21.19
CA LEU A 283 20.51 -12.56 -20.15
C LEU A 283 19.82 -12.90 -18.82
N PHE A 284 18.59 -13.42 -18.85
CA PHE A 284 17.89 -13.80 -17.62
C PHE A 284 18.65 -14.89 -16.87
N PHE A 285 19.16 -15.90 -17.59
CA PHE A 285 20.04 -16.92 -17.01
C PHE A 285 21.30 -16.30 -16.40
N LYS A 286 21.97 -15.38 -17.11
CA LYS A 286 23.18 -14.71 -16.59
C LYS A 286 22.90 -13.92 -15.32
N LEU A 287 21.85 -13.12 -15.29
CA LEU A 287 21.44 -12.30 -14.15
C LEU A 287 21.12 -13.17 -12.93
N VAL A 288 20.30 -14.22 -13.11
CA VAL A 288 19.87 -15.09 -12.01
C VAL A 288 21.03 -15.87 -11.42
N ASN A 289 21.93 -16.41 -12.24
CA ASN A 289 23.10 -17.14 -11.73
C ASN A 289 24.08 -16.19 -11.02
N ALA A 290 24.34 -15.01 -11.58
CA ALA A 290 25.16 -14.01 -10.90
C ALA A 290 24.55 -13.61 -9.56
N TYR A 291 23.24 -13.34 -9.52
CA TYR A 291 22.52 -12.98 -8.29
C TYR A 291 22.59 -14.09 -7.24
N HIS A 292 22.26 -15.33 -7.64
CA HIS A 292 22.26 -16.45 -6.72
C HIS A 292 23.64 -16.75 -6.15
N ASN A 293 24.70 -16.64 -6.95
CA ASN A 293 26.07 -16.90 -6.50
C ASN A 293 26.53 -15.90 -5.43
N ILE A 294 26.14 -14.63 -5.53
CA ILE A 294 26.56 -13.60 -4.58
C ILE A 294 25.58 -13.43 -3.40
N SER A 295 24.31 -13.73 -3.60
CA SER A 295 23.25 -13.56 -2.62
C SER A 295 22.16 -14.63 -2.79
N PRO A 296 22.40 -15.86 -2.31
CA PRO A 296 21.36 -16.87 -2.19
C PRO A 296 20.23 -16.34 -1.31
N SER A 297 19.02 -16.29 -1.85
CA SER A 297 17.85 -15.66 -1.24
C SER A 297 16.58 -16.31 -1.73
N ALA A 298 15.45 -15.98 -1.10
CA ALA A 298 14.14 -16.41 -1.58
C ALA A 298 13.88 -16.02 -3.04
N ASN A 299 14.27 -14.79 -3.44
CA ASN A 299 14.09 -14.31 -4.80
C ASN A 299 15.01 -15.04 -5.79
N SER A 300 16.30 -15.22 -5.46
CA SER A 300 17.23 -15.91 -6.37
C SER A 300 16.86 -17.39 -6.56
N ALA A 301 16.46 -18.08 -5.48
CA ALA A 301 15.94 -19.45 -5.57
C ALA A 301 14.65 -19.53 -6.40
N TYR A 302 13.72 -18.58 -6.23
CA TYR A 302 12.50 -18.52 -7.03
C TYR A 302 12.81 -18.37 -8.52
N TYR A 303 13.75 -17.50 -8.90
CA TYR A 303 14.14 -17.32 -10.30
C TYR A 303 14.88 -18.53 -10.87
N LEU A 304 15.68 -19.25 -10.08
CA LEU A 304 16.24 -20.54 -10.50
C LEU A 304 15.13 -21.57 -10.78
N GLY A 305 14.06 -21.58 -9.98
CA GLY A 305 12.88 -22.40 -10.24
C GLY A 305 12.23 -22.07 -11.59
N ILE A 306 12.14 -20.79 -11.95
CA ILE A 306 11.64 -20.36 -13.27
C ILE A 306 12.52 -20.90 -14.39
N LEU A 307 13.84 -20.80 -14.28
CA LEU A 307 14.78 -21.33 -15.27
C LEU A 307 14.58 -22.85 -15.46
N LYS A 308 14.42 -23.60 -14.37
CA LYS A 308 14.18 -25.06 -14.43
C LYS A 308 12.83 -25.41 -15.06
N ASP A 309 11.80 -24.61 -14.80
CA ASP A 309 10.50 -24.79 -15.46
C ASP A 309 10.62 -24.61 -16.99
N LYS A 310 11.41 -23.63 -17.43
CA LYS A 310 11.67 -23.39 -18.87
C LYS A 310 12.49 -24.50 -19.53
N GLU A 311 13.38 -25.13 -18.78
CA GLU A 311 14.10 -26.34 -19.20
C GLU A 311 13.18 -27.59 -19.25
N GLY A 312 11.89 -27.49 -18.87
CA GLY A 312 10.96 -28.61 -18.76
C GLY A 312 11.17 -29.47 -17.50
N LYS A 313 12.10 -29.10 -16.62
CA LYS A 313 12.50 -29.84 -15.42
C LYS A 313 11.62 -29.46 -14.23
N THR A 314 10.32 -29.74 -14.34
CA THR A 314 9.30 -29.35 -13.34
C THR A 314 9.63 -29.85 -11.93
N SER A 315 10.14 -31.07 -11.78
CA SER A 315 10.50 -31.63 -10.46
C SER A 315 11.68 -30.89 -9.81
N GLU A 316 12.64 -30.40 -10.59
CA GLU A 316 13.74 -29.56 -10.07
C GLU A 316 13.26 -28.14 -9.74
N ALA A 317 12.38 -27.58 -10.57
CA ALA A 317 11.77 -26.28 -10.32
C ALA A 317 11.05 -26.24 -8.96
N ILE A 318 10.29 -27.28 -8.64
CA ILE A 318 9.60 -27.41 -7.34
C ILE A 318 10.57 -27.36 -6.17
N LYS A 319 11.74 -28.02 -6.26
CA LYS A 319 12.76 -27.97 -5.19
C LYS A 319 13.26 -26.54 -4.94
N PHE A 320 13.52 -25.78 -6.01
CA PHE A 320 13.94 -24.38 -5.90
C PHE A 320 12.82 -23.48 -5.38
N TYR A 321 11.56 -23.74 -5.75
CA TYR A 321 10.42 -23.04 -5.19
C TYR A 321 10.21 -23.31 -3.69
N GLU A 322 10.39 -24.56 -3.25
CA GLU A 322 10.36 -24.92 -1.83
C GLU A 322 11.52 -24.28 -1.06
N GLN A 323 12.72 -24.23 -1.66
CA GLN A 323 13.85 -23.49 -1.11
C GLN A 323 13.55 -21.98 -1.02
N ALA A 324 12.89 -21.40 -2.03
CA ALA A 324 12.50 -19.99 -1.98
C ALA A 324 11.55 -19.71 -0.80
N ILE A 325 10.59 -20.59 -0.56
CA ILE A 325 9.67 -20.50 0.57
C ILE A 325 10.40 -20.64 1.90
N SER A 326 11.36 -21.57 2.01
CA SER A 326 12.09 -21.80 3.27
C SER A 326 13.03 -20.64 3.63
N LEU A 327 13.62 -19.99 2.62
CA LEU A 327 14.48 -18.81 2.79
C LEU A 327 13.70 -17.52 3.07
N GLN A 328 12.39 -17.49 2.81
CA GLN A 328 11.58 -16.30 3.06
C GLN A 328 11.14 -16.26 4.53
N SER A 329 11.55 -15.24 5.28
CA SER A 329 11.16 -15.07 6.68
C SER A 329 9.90 -14.21 6.82
N ASP A 330 9.74 -13.20 5.98
CA ASP A 330 8.64 -12.25 5.99
C ASP A 330 7.32 -12.94 5.61
N SER A 331 6.29 -12.81 6.46
CA SER A 331 5.02 -13.52 6.29
C SER A 331 4.30 -13.09 5.01
N PHE A 332 4.24 -11.78 4.76
CA PHE A 332 3.57 -11.21 3.60
C PHE A 332 4.25 -11.66 2.29
N LYS A 333 5.58 -11.56 2.20
CA LYS A 333 6.35 -12.01 1.04
C LYS A 333 6.28 -13.53 0.86
N LYS A 334 6.24 -14.30 1.96
CA LYS A 334 6.03 -15.77 1.91
C LYS A 334 4.65 -16.11 1.34
N ALA A 335 3.60 -15.39 1.75
CA ALA A 335 2.26 -15.55 1.19
C ALA A 335 2.26 -15.31 -0.33
N LYS A 336 2.93 -14.24 -0.80
CA LYS A 336 3.07 -13.95 -2.24
C LYS A 336 3.85 -15.03 -2.98
N LEU A 337 4.88 -15.62 -2.39
CA LEU A 337 5.60 -16.75 -3.01
C LEU A 337 4.69 -17.97 -3.17
N TYR A 338 3.94 -18.34 -2.12
CA TYR A 338 2.95 -19.41 -2.22
C TYR A 338 1.93 -19.15 -3.33
N GLU A 339 1.42 -17.92 -3.43
CA GLU A 339 0.49 -17.53 -4.48
C GLU A 339 1.11 -17.65 -5.88
N LYS A 340 2.32 -17.11 -6.09
CA LYS A 340 3.04 -17.17 -7.37
C LYS A 340 3.30 -18.61 -7.83
N ILE A 341 3.65 -19.51 -6.90
CA ILE A 341 3.89 -20.93 -7.23
C ILE A 341 2.55 -21.63 -7.51
N GLY A 342 1.51 -21.31 -6.74
CA GLY A 342 0.14 -21.77 -6.99
C GLY A 342 -0.36 -21.39 -8.38
N ASP A 343 -0.09 -20.18 -8.86
CA ASP A 343 -0.44 -19.73 -10.22
C ASP A 343 0.24 -20.56 -11.30
N LYS A 344 1.54 -20.86 -11.14
CA LYS A 344 2.28 -21.71 -12.08
C LYS A 344 1.70 -23.13 -12.14
N LEU A 345 1.37 -23.71 -10.97
CA LEU A 345 0.75 -25.04 -10.90
C LEU A 345 -0.66 -25.05 -11.50
N LYS A 346 -1.44 -23.99 -11.25
CA LYS A 346 -2.77 -23.79 -11.85
C LYS A 346 -2.69 -23.71 -13.38
N ALA A 347 -1.73 -22.95 -13.91
CA ALA A 347 -1.51 -22.83 -15.36
C ALA A 347 -1.16 -24.17 -16.01
N LYS A 348 -0.45 -25.05 -15.29
CA LYS A 348 -0.15 -26.44 -15.71
C LYS A 348 -1.30 -27.44 -15.48
N GLY A 349 -2.46 -26.98 -14.98
CA GLY A 349 -3.62 -27.84 -14.69
C GLY A 349 -3.50 -28.68 -13.41
N ASN A 350 -2.44 -28.51 -12.62
CA ASN A 350 -2.26 -29.21 -11.36
C ASN A 350 -3.06 -28.53 -10.23
N TYR A 351 -4.39 -28.63 -10.30
CA TYR A 351 -5.30 -27.93 -9.39
C TYR A 351 -5.22 -28.41 -7.93
N GLY A 352 -4.96 -29.71 -7.72
CA GLY A 352 -4.78 -30.26 -6.37
C GLY A 352 -3.62 -29.60 -5.63
N SER A 353 -2.43 -29.57 -6.23
CA SER A 353 -1.27 -28.89 -5.65
C SER A 353 -1.48 -27.37 -5.61
N ALA A 354 -1.98 -26.75 -6.68
CA ALA A 354 -2.22 -25.31 -6.73
C ALA A 354 -3.11 -24.83 -5.56
N ARG A 355 -4.21 -25.55 -5.28
CA ARG A 355 -5.07 -25.25 -4.13
C ARG A 355 -4.31 -25.34 -2.80
N GLY A 356 -3.42 -26.31 -2.63
CA GLY A 356 -2.59 -26.42 -1.43
C GLY A 356 -1.71 -25.18 -1.23
N TYR A 357 -1.07 -24.71 -2.30
CA TYR A 357 -0.27 -23.48 -2.29
C TYR A 357 -1.12 -22.24 -2.01
N PHE A 358 -2.28 -22.08 -2.65
CA PHE A 358 -3.21 -20.98 -2.38
C PHE A 358 -3.72 -20.98 -0.94
N ARG A 359 -4.03 -22.15 -0.37
CA ARG A 359 -4.41 -22.26 1.05
C ARG A 359 -3.27 -21.88 1.98
N ASN A 360 -2.02 -22.21 1.64
CA ASN A 360 -0.87 -21.74 2.42
C ASN A 360 -0.69 -20.23 2.29
N ALA A 361 -0.89 -19.63 1.11
CA ALA A 361 -0.87 -18.18 0.95
C ALA A 361 -1.89 -17.50 1.89
N LEU A 362 -3.12 -18.03 1.96
CA LEU A 362 -4.17 -17.53 2.86
C LEU A 362 -3.84 -17.67 4.35
N LYS A 363 -3.02 -18.66 4.75
CA LYS A 363 -2.56 -18.78 6.14
C LYS A 363 -1.59 -17.67 6.54
N PHE A 364 -0.76 -17.21 5.60
CA PHE A 364 0.24 -16.17 5.87
C PHE A 364 -0.27 -14.76 5.58
N ASN A 365 -1.31 -14.63 4.74
CA ASN A 365 -1.97 -13.36 4.45
C ASN A 365 -3.49 -13.55 4.22
N PRO A 366 -4.30 -13.72 5.29
CA PRO A 366 -5.74 -13.94 5.17
C PRO A 366 -6.51 -12.77 4.57
N SER A 367 -5.98 -11.54 4.61
CA SER A 367 -6.58 -10.36 3.97
C SER A 367 -6.40 -10.29 2.45
N ASN A 368 -5.57 -11.16 1.86
CA ASN A 368 -5.46 -11.28 0.41
C ASN A 368 -6.51 -12.26 -0.11
N GLY A 369 -7.53 -11.75 -0.80
CA GLY A 369 -8.66 -12.53 -1.31
C GLY A 369 -8.39 -13.15 -2.68
N ARG A 370 -7.28 -12.80 -3.35
CA ARG A 370 -6.95 -13.30 -4.68
C ARG A 370 -6.83 -14.84 -4.72
N PRO A 371 -6.20 -15.52 -3.74
CA PRO A 371 -6.17 -16.98 -3.69
C PRO A 371 -7.57 -17.62 -3.61
N HIS A 372 -8.52 -17.01 -2.91
CA HIS A 372 -9.90 -17.48 -2.86
C HIS A 372 -10.56 -17.47 -4.25
N LEU A 373 -10.44 -16.37 -5.01
CA LEU A 373 -10.94 -16.30 -6.39
C LEU A 373 -10.25 -17.31 -7.32
N LYS A 374 -8.94 -17.55 -7.10
CA LYS A 374 -8.20 -18.54 -7.87
C LYS A 374 -8.71 -19.96 -7.61
N ILE A 375 -9.03 -20.29 -6.35
CA ILE A 375 -9.67 -21.56 -5.97
C ILE A 375 -11.07 -21.67 -6.56
N ALA A 376 -11.88 -20.61 -6.46
CA ALA A 376 -13.22 -20.55 -7.02
C ALA A 376 -13.23 -20.81 -8.54
N ASP A 377 -12.32 -20.18 -9.29
CA ASP A 377 -12.15 -20.40 -10.73
C ASP A 377 -11.76 -21.86 -11.04
N MET A 378 -10.86 -22.47 -10.26
CA MET A 378 -10.49 -23.88 -10.44
C MET A 378 -11.69 -24.82 -10.20
N TYR A 379 -12.52 -24.56 -9.19
CA TYR A 379 -13.76 -25.31 -8.95
C TYR A 379 -14.74 -25.15 -10.12
N ASN A 380 -14.99 -23.91 -10.57
CA ASN A 380 -15.85 -23.63 -11.72
C ASN A 380 -15.38 -24.38 -12.99
N ARG A 381 -14.07 -24.39 -13.27
CA ARG A 381 -13.50 -25.12 -14.43
C ARG A 381 -13.62 -26.63 -14.31
N SER A 382 -13.72 -27.16 -13.09
CA SER A 382 -13.77 -28.60 -12.82
C SER A 382 -15.17 -29.16 -12.66
N ALA A 383 -16.20 -28.31 -12.56
CA ALA A 383 -17.58 -28.70 -12.26
C ALA A 383 -18.09 -29.85 -13.16
N ASN A 384 -17.87 -29.78 -14.46
CA ASN A 384 -18.33 -30.81 -15.42
C ASN A 384 -17.69 -32.18 -15.22
N ASN A 385 -16.52 -32.23 -14.59
CA ASN A 385 -15.69 -33.42 -14.41
C ASN A 385 -15.70 -33.94 -12.95
N CYS A 386 -16.35 -33.23 -12.03
CA CYS A 386 -16.33 -33.51 -10.60
C CYS A 386 -17.76 -33.70 -10.09
N GLY A 387 -18.28 -34.92 -10.23
CA GLY A 387 -19.62 -35.33 -9.83
C GLY A 387 -20.12 -36.50 -10.68
N ASP A 388 -20.99 -37.32 -10.12
CA ASP A 388 -21.59 -38.51 -10.75
C ASP A 388 -22.91 -38.18 -11.48
N THR A 389 -23.72 -37.27 -10.94
CA THR A 389 -24.97 -36.79 -11.54
C THR A 389 -24.84 -35.35 -12.05
N ASN A 390 -25.78 -34.90 -12.89
CA ASN A 390 -25.85 -33.49 -13.32
C ASN A 390 -25.98 -32.55 -12.09
N PHE A 391 -26.83 -32.93 -11.14
CA PHE A 391 -27.00 -32.20 -9.89
C PHE A 391 -25.68 -32.07 -9.13
N ASN A 392 -24.98 -33.18 -8.89
CA ASN A 392 -23.73 -33.19 -8.12
C ASN A 392 -22.59 -32.45 -8.82
N LYS A 393 -22.51 -32.53 -10.16
CA LYS A 393 -21.57 -31.72 -10.96
C LYS A 393 -21.83 -30.23 -10.80
N ARG A 394 -23.10 -29.81 -10.83
CA ARG A 394 -23.48 -28.40 -10.64
C ARG A 394 -23.37 -27.95 -9.18
N ALA A 395 -23.48 -28.86 -8.21
CA ALA A 395 -23.28 -28.55 -6.80
C ALA A 395 -21.86 -28.01 -6.51
N VAL A 396 -20.87 -28.31 -7.37
CA VAL A 396 -19.52 -27.69 -7.32
C VAL A 396 -19.59 -26.15 -7.43
N PHE A 397 -20.57 -25.59 -8.13
CA PHE A 397 -20.70 -24.14 -8.24
C PHE A 397 -21.09 -23.46 -6.93
N TRP A 398 -21.69 -24.16 -5.96
CA TRP A 398 -21.86 -23.63 -4.61
C TRP A 398 -20.50 -23.45 -3.92
N LEU A 399 -19.61 -24.45 -4.00
CA LEU A 399 -18.24 -24.31 -3.48
C LEU A 399 -17.48 -23.16 -4.15
N ALA A 400 -17.63 -22.99 -5.46
CA ALA A 400 -17.03 -21.88 -6.19
C ALA A 400 -17.61 -20.53 -5.72
N ALA A 401 -18.93 -20.45 -5.51
CA ALA A 401 -19.58 -19.25 -5.01
C ALA A 401 -19.09 -18.89 -3.59
N ASP A 402 -19.04 -19.86 -2.69
CA ASP A 402 -18.62 -19.66 -1.30
C ASP A 402 -17.16 -19.18 -1.22
N GLU A 403 -16.27 -19.76 -2.02
CA GLU A 403 -14.88 -19.28 -2.12
C GLU A 403 -14.82 -17.87 -2.70
N ALA A 404 -15.61 -17.55 -3.74
CA ALA A 404 -15.66 -16.20 -4.28
C ALA A 404 -16.16 -15.18 -3.25
N GLU A 405 -17.15 -15.53 -2.43
CA GLU A 405 -17.64 -14.67 -1.35
C GLU A 405 -16.60 -14.41 -0.27
N LYS A 406 -15.85 -15.45 0.13
CA LYS A 406 -14.74 -15.28 1.08
C LYS A 406 -13.75 -14.25 0.57
N ALA A 407 -13.42 -14.27 -0.73
CA ALA A 407 -12.53 -13.28 -1.32
C ALA A 407 -13.00 -11.83 -1.08
N GLY A 408 -14.28 -11.54 -1.38
CA GLY A 408 -14.82 -10.19 -1.22
C GLY A 408 -15.05 -9.76 0.23
N ARG A 409 -15.08 -10.72 1.16
CA ARG A 409 -15.20 -10.48 2.60
C ARG A 409 -13.87 -10.08 3.23
N VAL A 410 -12.77 -10.72 2.81
CA VAL A 410 -11.44 -10.51 3.41
C VAL A 410 -10.64 -9.44 2.68
N ASP A 411 -10.91 -9.21 1.40
CA ASP A 411 -10.15 -8.30 0.56
C ASP A 411 -11.01 -7.15 0.02
N PRO A 412 -10.75 -5.92 0.48
CA PRO A 412 -11.54 -4.75 0.11
C PRO A 412 -11.40 -4.39 -1.38
N THR A 413 -10.30 -4.79 -2.02
CA THR A 413 -10.03 -4.52 -3.45
C THR A 413 -10.86 -5.40 -4.38
N LEU A 414 -11.36 -6.55 -3.87
CA LEU A 414 -12.04 -7.57 -4.68
C LEU A 414 -13.56 -7.57 -4.51
N LYS A 415 -14.13 -6.77 -3.60
CA LYS A 415 -15.55 -6.84 -3.21
C LYS A 415 -16.52 -6.96 -4.40
N SER A 416 -16.35 -6.11 -5.43
CA SER A 416 -17.23 -6.12 -6.61
C SER A 416 -17.01 -7.35 -7.50
N ALA A 417 -15.76 -7.65 -7.84
CA ALA A 417 -15.42 -8.78 -8.70
C ALA A 417 -15.78 -10.14 -8.06
N ALA A 418 -15.58 -10.24 -6.74
CA ALA A 418 -15.96 -11.38 -5.93
C ALA A 418 -17.48 -11.60 -5.90
N ALA A 419 -18.26 -10.54 -5.65
CA ALA A 419 -19.72 -10.61 -5.66
C ALA A 419 -20.26 -11.01 -7.04
N GLN A 420 -19.69 -10.46 -8.12
CA GLN A 420 -20.05 -10.82 -9.49
C GLN A 420 -19.74 -12.30 -9.79
N SER A 421 -18.56 -12.77 -9.38
CA SER A 421 -18.15 -14.17 -9.54
C SER A 421 -19.08 -15.11 -8.77
N ALA A 422 -19.37 -14.80 -7.51
CA ALA A 422 -20.27 -15.57 -6.66
C ALA A 422 -21.69 -15.65 -7.26
N ALA A 423 -22.25 -14.53 -7.72
CA ALA A 423 -23.54 -14.49 -8.38
C ALA A 423 -23.58 -15.35 -9.65
N SER A 424 -22.55 -15.24 -10.50
CA SER A 424 -22.38 -16.07 -11.70
C SER A 424 -22.33 -17.57 -11.37
N TYR A 425 -21.60 -17.96 -10.32
CA TYR A 425 -21.52 -19.37 -9.92
C TYR A 425 -22.86 -19.86 -9.33
N ARG A 426 -23.53 -19.08 -8.49
CA ARG A 426 -24.86 -19.44 -7.97
C ARG A 426 -25.91 -19.64 -9.07
N ALA A 427 -25.85 -18.84 -10.13
CA ALA A 427 -26.75 -19.01 -11.28
C ALA A 427 -26.55 -20.34 -12.02
N LYS A 428 -25.35 -20.94 -11.94
CA LYS A 428 -25.03 -22.24 -12.55
C LYS A 428 -25.29 -23.43 -11.62
N ALA A 429 -25.36 -23.20 -10.32
CA ALA A 429 -25.64 -24.23 -9.32
C ALA A 429 -27.09 -24.77 -9.44
N PRO A 430 -27.44 -25.91 -8.80
CA PRO A 430 -28.81 -26.39 -8.76
C PRO A 430 -29.76 -25.36 -8.13
N GLN A 431 -30.89 -25.13 -8.77
CA GLN A 431 -31.88 -24.15 -8.34
C GLN A 431 -32.91 -24.77 -7.39
N LYS A 432 -33.71 -23.93 -6.71
CA LYS A 432 -34.72 -24.38 -5.73
C LYS A 432 -35.65 -25.48 -6.25
N SER A 433 -36.09 -25.38 -7.51
CA SER A 433 -36.95 -26.39 -8.15
C SER A 433 -36.27 -27.75 -8.30
N GLU A 434 -34.96 -27.75 -8.56
CA GLU A 434 -34.15 -28.97 -8.70
C GLU A 434 -33.90 -29.59 -7.32
N ILE A 435 -33.59 -28.77 -6.31
CA ILE A 435 -33.45 -29.24 -4.92
C ILE A 435 -34.76 -29.87 -4.43
N PHE A 436 -35.91 -29.25 -4.74
CA PHE A 436 -37.23 -29.80 -4.39
C PHE A 436 -37.47 -31.15 -5.09
N SER A 437 -37.13 -31.24 -6.37
CA SER A 437 -37.34 -32.47 -7.16
C SER A 437 -36.47 -33.63 -6.68
N GLU A 438 -35.23 -33.35 -6.26
CA GLU A 438 -34.31 -34.34 -5.69
C GLU A 438 -34.62 -34.69 -4.23
N GLY A 439 -35.41 -33.88 -3.51
CA GLY A 439 -35.78 -34.12 -2.12
C GLY A 439 -34.60 -34.16 -1.14
N ASN A 440 -33.49 -33.51 -1.50
CA ASN A 440 -32.20 -33.64 -0.81
C ASN A 440 -31.77 -32.37 -0.05
N ALA A 441 -32.70 -31.45 0.21
CA ALA A 441 -32.44 -30.24 0.98
C ALA A 441 -31.75 -30.55 2.33
N GLY A 442 -30.68 -29.83 2.65
CA GLY A 442 -29.88 -30.03 3.86
C GLY A 442 -28.97 -31.26 3.87
N GLN A 443 -29.03 -32.13 2.84
CA GLN A 443 -28.11 -33.26 2.73
C GLN A 443 -26.71 -32.80 2.33
N ASN A 444 -25.70 -33.58 2.73
CA ASN A 444 -24.32 -33.35 2.32
C ASN A 444 -23.99 -34.17 1.07
N ILE A 445 -23.50 -33.50 0.04
CA ILE A 445 -23.03 -34.11 -1.20
C ILE A 445 -21.50 -34.12 -1.17
N ALA A 446 -20.91 -35.32 -1.31
CA ALA A 446 -19.47 -35.47 -1.47
C ALA A 446 -19.08 -35.17 -2.92
N ILE A 447 -18.19 -34.20 -3.11
CA ILE A 447 -17.57 -33.88 -4.39
C ILE A 447 -16.21 -34.58 -4.44
N GLY A 448 -16.13 -35.62 -5.29
CA GLY A 448 -14.92 -36.39 -5.54
C GLY A 448 -13.85 -35.63 -6.33
N CYS A 449 -13.10 -36.33 -7.18
CA CYS A 449 -11.99 -35.80 -7.97
C CYS A 449 -10.89 -35.12 -7.11
N TRP A 450 -10.10 -34.21 -7.69
CA TRP A 450 -9.10 -33.44 -6.95
C TRP A 450 -9.72 -32.51 -5.90
N ILE A 451 -11.01 -32.17 -6.01
CA ILE A 451 -11.72 -31.28 -5.10
C ILE A 451 -11.80 -31.94 -3.72
N GLY A 452 -12.30 -33.18 -3.61
CA GLY A 452 -12.31 -33.92 -2.35
C GLY A 452 -12.91 -33.12 -1.18
N ALA A 453 -14.06 -32.50 -1.40
CA ALA A 453 -14.76 -31.66 -0.43
C ALA A 453 -16.25 -32.04 -0.42
N SER A 454 -17.00 -31.56 0.56
CA SER A 454 -18.46 -31.75 0.60
C SER A 454 -19.17 -30.42 0.57
N VAL A 455 -20.39 -30.42 0.03
CA VAL A 455 -21.28 -29.27 0.02
C VAL A 455 -22.63 -29.64 0.62
N THR A 456 -23.17 -28.77 1.47
CA THR A 456 -24.51 -28.93 2.01
C THR A 456 -25.52 -28.34 1.04
N VAL A 457 -26.51 -29.13 0.64
CA VAL A 457 -27.59 -28.67 -0.23
C VAL A 457 -28.38 -27.57 0.51
N PRO A 458 -28.56 -26.38 -0.09
CA PRO A 458 -29.32 -25.30 0.52
C PRO A 458 -30.73 -25.73 0.92
N SER A 459 -31.20 -25.27 2.08
CA SER A 459 -32.61 -25.39 2.46
C SER A 459 -33.48 -24.53 1.53
N ILE A 460 -34.66 -25.02 1.14
CA ILE A 460 -35.56 -24.38 0.15
C ILE A 460 -36.69 -23.57 0.76
#